data_AF-A0A3M1RT22-F1
#
_entry.id   AF-A0A3M1RT22-F1
#
_cell.length_a   1.000
_cell.length_b   1.000
_cell.length_c   1.000
_cell.angle_alpha   90.00
_cell.angle_beta   90.00
_cell.angle_gamma   90.00
#
_symmetry.space_group_name_H-M   'P 1'
#
loop_
_entity.id
_entity.type
_entity.pdbx_description
1 polymer ?
#
loop_
_entity_poly.entity_id
_entity_poly.type
_entity_poly.pdbx_seq_one_letter_code
_entity_poly.pdbx_strand_id
1 'polypeptide(L)'
;FPALEIELSVLGDPEPLPCRSREELLARLRPGIDGLILRDGPAQATFLPKVWQQLPEPEDFLAALLMKAGLPPDHWSPTIRCARYEATSFNDAGGRRAAAADGGDRR
;
A
#
# COMPACT_ATOMS: atom_id res chain seq x y z
N PHE A 1 27.13 7.68 9.98
CA PHE A 1 26.02 7.07 9.24
C PHE A 1 25.34 8.17 8.45
N PRO A 2 25.28 8.10 7.10
CA PRO A 2 24.54 9.09 6.31
C PRO A 2 23.05 9.01 6.67
N ALA A 3 22.31 10.08 6.40
CA ALA A 3 20.92 10.25 6.82
C ALA A 3 20.05 9.05 6.39
N LEU A 4 19.50 8.34 7.37
CA LEU A 4 18.50 7.31 7.16
C LEU A 4 17.14 8.00 7.06
N GLU A 5 16.52 7.98 5.89
CA GLU A 5 15.13 8.40 5.73
C GLU A 5 14.22 7.23 6.14
N ILE A 6 13.32 7.49 7.09
CA ILE A 6 12.36 6.50 7.57
C ILE A 6 10.99 6.91 7.04
N GLU A 7 10.41 6.07 6.18
CA GLU A 7 9.02 6.18 5.74
C GLU A 7 8.16 5.18 6.53
N LEU A 8 7.17 5.68 7.26
CA LEU A 8 6.17 4.89 7.97
C LEU A 8 4.83 5.00 7.23
N SER A 9 4.31 3.87 6.75
CA SER A 9 2.95 3.81 6.20
C SER A 9 2.01 3.21 7.24
N VAL A 10 1.02 3.97 7.68
CA VAL A 10 -0.07 3.47 8.53
C VAL A 10 -1.17 2.95 7.61
N LEU A 11 -1.52 1.67 7.75
CA LEU A 11 -2.55 1.02 6.95
C LEU A 11 -3.92 1.21 7.61
N GLY A 12 -4.90 1.71 6.86
CA GLY A 12 -6.30 1.65 7.27
C GLY A 12 -6.82 0.21 7.26
N ASP A 13 -7.97 0.00 7.88
CA ASP A 13 -8.63 -1.31 7.90
C ASP A 13 -8.97 -1.76 6.47
N PRO A 14 -8.58 -2.98 6.05
CA PRO A 14 -8.93 -3.48 4.73
C PRO A 14 -10.44 -3.67 4.53
N GLU A 15 -10.98 -3.00 3.53
CA GLU A 15 -12.37 -3.12 3.11
C GLU A 15 -12.52 -4.17 2.01
N PRO A 16 -13.46 -5.13 2.14
CA PRO A 16 -13.75 -6.07 1.05
C PRO A 16 -14.14 -5.35 -0.24
N LEU A 17 -13.54 -5.76 -1.36
CA LEU A 17 -13.82 -5.25 -2.70
C LEU A 17 -14.44 -6.37 -3.56
N PRO A 18 -15.72 -6.73 -3.32
CA PRO A 18 -16.36 -7.83 -4.03
C PRO A 18 -16.53 -7.48 -5.51
N CYS A 19 -15.93 -8.25 -6.40
CA CYS A 19 -15.99 -8.07 -7.85
C CYS A 19 -16.32 -9.42 -8.51
N ARG A 20 -17.07 -9.38 -9.60
CA ARG A 20 -17.51 -10.58 -10.34
C ARG A 20 -16.62 -10.88 -11.54
N SER A 21 -15.90 -9.88 -12.04
CA SER A 21 -14.96 -10.01 -13.14
C SER A 21 -13.71 -9.15 -12.92
N ARG A 22 -12.67 -9.46 -13.69
CA ARG A 22 -11.41 -8.72 -13.71
C ARG A 22 -11.64 -7.26 -14.11
N GLU A 23 -12.51 -7.04 -15.09
CA GLU A 23 -12.87 -5.73 -15.61
C GLU A 23 -13.60 -4.91 -14.55
N GLU A 24 -14.49 -5.53 -13.76
CA GLU A 24 -15.17 -4.86 -12.65
C GLU A 24 -14.16 -4.46 -11.56
N LEU A 25 -13.19 -5.32 -11.25
CA LEU A 25 -12.11 -4.97 -10.32
C LEU A 25 -11.33 -3.76 -10.82
N LEU A 26 -10.87 -3.80 -12.06
CA LEU A 26 -10.10 -2.71 -12.69
C LEU A 26 -10.88 -1.39 -12.69
N ALA A 27 -12.17 -1.41 -13.03
CA ALA A 27 -13.03 -0.23 -13.05
C ALA A 27 -13.27 0.40 -11.66
N ARG A 28 -13.05 -0.36 -10.58
CA ARG A 28 -13.29 0.08 -9.19
C ARG A 28 -12.01 0.52 -8.47
N LEU A 29 -10.84 0.15 -8.98
CA LEU A 29 -9.56 0.57 -8.40
C LEU A 29 -9.36 2.07 -8.63
N ARG A 30 -8.82 2.74 -7.61
CA ARG A 30 -8.45 4.15 -7.66
C ARG A 30 -6.93 4.29 -7.65
N PRO A 31 -6.28 4.52 -8.81
CA PRO A 31 -4.85 4.74 -8.88
C PRO A 31 -4.38 5.84 -7.93
N GLY A 32 -3.25 5.61 -7.27
CA GLY A 32 -2.65 6.51 -6.30
C GLY A 32 -3.32 6.52 -4.92
N ILE A 33 -4.47 5.87 -4.75
CA ILE A 33 -5.25 5.87 -3.51
C ILE A 33 -5.33 4.47 -2.91
N ASP A 34 -5.72 3.48 -3.71
CA ASP A 34 -6.04 2.14 -3.21
C ASP A 34 -4.78 1.27 -3.07
N GLY A 35 -4.51 0.79 -1.86
CA GLY A 35 -3.76 -0.44 -1.65
C GLY A 35 -4.68 -1.62 -1.96
N LEU A 36 -4.10 -2.72 -2.46
CA LEU A 36 -4.87 -3.91 -2.84
C LEU A 36 -4.27 -5.13 -2.16
N ILE A 37 -5.14 -5.95 -1.55
CA ILE A 37 -4.84 -7.29 -1.05
C ILE A 37 -5.59 -8.26 -1.96
N LEU A 38 -4.87 -9.24 -2.49
CA LEU A 38 -5.40 -10.30 -3.32
C LEU A 38 -5.14 -11.64 -2.64
N ARG A 39 -6.16 -12.51 -2.65
CA ARG A 39 -6.08 -13.89 -2.16
C ARG A 39 -6.82 -14.82 -3.11
N ASP A 40 -6.20 -15.93 -3.49
CA ASP A 40 -6.85 -17.03 -4.20
C ASP A 40 -6.24 -18.37 -3.77
N GLY A 41 -6.98 -19.14 -2.97
CA GLY A 41 -6.45 -20.34 -2.32
C GLY A 41 -5.19 -20.03 -1.49
N PRO A 42 -4.04 -20.69 -1.74
CA PRO A 42 -2.78 -20.42 -1.06
C PRO A 42 -2.04 -19.18 -1.57
N ALA A 43 -2.42 -18.64 -2.74
CA ALA A 43 -1.77 -17.48 -3.34
C ALA A 43 -2.26 -16.20 -2.66
N GLN A 44 -1.32 -15.36 -2.20
CA GLN A 44 -1.63 -14.09 -1.56
C GLN A 44 -0.54 -13.05 -1.84
N ALA A 45 -0.95 -11.83 -2.15
CA ALA A 45 -0.05 -10.69 -2.21
C ALA A 45 -0.77 -9.39 -1.84
N THR A 46 0.01 -8.34 -1.56
CA THR A 46 -0.49 -6.99 -1.42
C THR A 46 0.45 -5.98 -2.06
N PHE A 47 -0.14 -4.90 -2.59
CA PHE A 47 0.54 -3.67 -2.94
C PHE A 47 -0.03 -2.50 -2.15
N LEU A 48 0.89 -1.64 -1.68
CA LEU A 48 0.58 -0.37 -1.05
C LEU A 48 0.16 0.65 -2.11
N PRO A 49 -0.60 1.70 -1.75
CA PRO A 49 -0.95 2.78 -2.67
C PRO A 49 0.27 3.42 -3.37
N LYS A 50 1.43 3.47 -2.71
CA LYS A 50 2.64 4.06 -3.32
C LYS A 50 3.16 3.32 -4.55
N VAL A 51 2.81 2.05 -4.72
CA VAL A 51 3.22 1.27 -5.89
C VAL A 51 2.60 1.82 -7.19
N TRP A 52 1.46 2.53 -7.11
CA TRP A 52 0.87 3.22 -8.25
C TRP A 52 1.80 4.23 -8.92
N GLN A 53 2.79 4.78 -8.20
CA GLN A 53 3.79 5.69 -8.81
C GLN A 53 4.67 4.98 -9.85
N GLN A 54 4.87 3.67 -9.69
CA GLN A 54 5.65 2.85 -10.62
C GLN A 54 4.75 2.15 -11.65
N LEU A 55 3.52 1.82 -11.26
CA LEU A 55 2.53 1.13 -12.08
C LEU A 55 1.23 1.95 -12.08
N PRO A 56 1.15 3.05 -12.85
CA PRO A 56 -0.03 3.94 -12.84
C PRO A 56 -1.24 3.32 -13.54
N GLU A 57 -1.02 2.40 -14.48
CA GLU A 57 -2.08 1.70 -15.21
C GLU A 57 -2.66 0.56 -14.36
N PRO A 58 -3.99 0.52 -14.12
CA PRO A 58 -4.64 -0.53 -13.32
C PRO A 58 -4.36 -1.96 -13.79
N GLU A 59 -4.27 -2.15 -15.10
CA GLU A 59 -4.00 -3.46 -15.71
C GLU A 59 -2.61 -3.96 -15.34
N ASP A 60 -1.59 -3.10 -15.46
CA ASP A 60 -0.20 -3.41 -15.12
C ASP A 60 -0.04 -3.62 -13.61
N PHE A 61 -0.70 -2.79 -12.80
CA PHE A 61 -0.71 -2.93 -11.34
C PHE A 61 -1.28 -4.29 -10.91
N LEU A 62 -2.44 -4.68 -11.47
CA LEU A 62 -3.07 -5.95 -11.15
C LEU A 62 -2.25 -7.15 -11.65
N ALA A 63 -1.73 -7.08 -12.88
CA ALA A 63 -0.90 -8.13 -13.45
C ALA A 63 0.36 -8.37 -12.60
N ALA A 64 1.06 -7.30 -12.21
CA ALA A 64 2.22 -7.39 -11.34
C ALA A 64 1.88 -7.93 -9.93
N LEU A 65 0.71 -7.57 -9.39
CA LEU A 65 0.26 -8.09 -8.10
C LEU A 65 -0.05 -9.60 -8.16
N LEU A 66 -0.69 -10.06 -9.24
CA LEU A 66 -0.93 -11.48 -9.49
C LEU A 66 0.38 -12.26 -9.60
N MET A 67 1.34 -11.74 -10.38
CA MET A 67 2.67 -12.33 -10.48
C MET A 67 3.38 -12.41 -9.13
N LYS A 68 3.26 -11.35 -8.30
CA LYS A 68 3.79 -11.34 -6.93
C LYS A 68 3.13 -12.41 -6.04
N ALA A 69 1.86 -12.72 -6.27
CA ALA A 69 1.14 -13.80 -5.59
C ALA A 69 1.49 -15.20 -6.12
N GLY A 70 2.31 -15.30 -7.17
CA GLY A 70 2.63 -16.57 -7.85
C GLY A 70 1.57 -17.02 -8.86
N LEU A 71 0.70 -16.11 -9.32
CA LEU A 71 -0.37 -16.38 -10.29
C LEU A 71 0.01 -15.82 -11.68
N PRO A 72 -0.56 -16.37 -12.77
CA PRO A 72 -0.46 -15.76 -14.10
C PRO A 72 -0.97 -14.29 -14.11
N PRO A 73 -0.38 -13.40 -14.93
CA PRO A 73 -0.73 -11.96 -14.96
C PRO A 73 -2.17 -11.68 -15.45
N ASP A 74 -2.77 -12.61 -16.17
CA ASP A 74 -4.14 -12.58 -16.69
C ASP A 74 -5.11 -13.48 -15.89
N HIS A 75 -4.65 -14.05 -14.77
CA HIS A 75 -5.43 -14.97 -13.95
C HIS A 75 -6.71 -14.33 -13.41
N TRP A 76 -7.80 -15.08 -13.50
CA TRP A 76 -9.05 -14.77 -12.84
C TRP A 76 -9.75 -16.05 -12.39
N SER A 77 -10.38 -16.01 -11.22
CA SER A 77 -11.16 -17.14 -10.70
C SER A 77 -12.37 -16.66 -9.91
N PRO A 78 -13.45 -17.47 -9.81
CA PRO A 78 -14.58 -17.16 -8.92
C PRO A 78 -14.22 -17.18 -7.41
N THR A 79 -13.10 -17.80 -7.06
CA THR A 79 -12.61 -17.93 -5.68
C THR A 79 -11.73 -16.77 -5.25
N ILE A 80 -11.29 -15.93 -6.18
CA ILE A 80 -10.49 -14.74 -5.88
C ILE A 80 -11.23 -13.83 -4.90
N ARG A 81 -10.48 -13.30 -3.94
CA ARG A 81 -10.97 -12.33 -2.95
C ARG A 81 -10.05 -11.13 -2.96
N CYS A 82 -10.64 -9.96 -3.17
CA CYS A 82 -9.96 -8.69 -3.16
C CYS A 82 -10.44 -7.87 -1.96
N ALA A 83 -9.51 -7.20 -1.30
CA ALA A 83 -9.79 -6.16 -0.32
C ALA A 83 -8.89 -4.97 -0.61
N ARG A 84 -9.39 -3.77 -0.43
CA ARG A 84 -8.61 -2.54 -0.59
C ARG A 84 -8.39 -1.86 0.74
N TYR A 85 -7.36 -1.06 0.85
CA TYR A 85 -7.14 -0.20 2.00
C TYR A 85 -6.49 1.10 1.53
N GLU A 86 -6.70 2.17 2.28
CA GLU A 86 -5.93 3.40 2.10
C GLU A 86 -4.76 3.39 3.07
N ALA A 87 -3.62 3.94 2.67
CA ALA A 87 -2.45 4.06 3.53
C ALA A 87 -2.04 5.52 3.60
N THR A 88 -1.78 6.02 4.81
CA THR A 88 -1.20 7.33 5.01
C THR A 88 0.29 7.16 5.25
N SER A 89 1.12 7.70 4.35
CA SER A 89 2.58 7.70 4.51
C SER A 89 3.05 8.94 5.26
N PHE A 90 3.92 8.73 6.25
CA PHE A 90 4.64 9.75 7.00
C PHE A 90 6.13 9.60 6.70
N ASN A 91 6.79 10.68 6.32
CA ASN A 91 8.24 10.70 6.09
C ASN A 91 8.90 11.55 7.17
N ASP A 92 9.82 10.98 7.95
CA ASP A 92 10.65 11.75 8.87
C ASP A 92 12.02 12.02 8.23
N ALA A 93 12.20 13.25 7.75
CA ALA A 93 13.52 13.77 7.39
C ALA A 93 14.21 14.23 8.67
N GLY A 94 14.78 13.27 9.40
CA GLY A 94 15.42 13.39 10.71
C GLY A 94 15.68 14.81 11.22
N GLY A 95 14.77 15.32 12.06
CA GLY A 95 14.95 16.55 12.81
C GLY A 95 14.95 16.25 14.31
N ARG A 96 16.15 16.10 14.92
CA ARG A 96 16.29 16.13 16.39
C ARG A 96 15.50 17.32 16.94
N ARG A 97 14.48 17.09 17.77
CA ARG A 97 14.11 18.13 18.76
C ARG A 97 15.20 18.15 19.81
N ALA A 98 16.15 19.06 19.62
CA ALA A 98 16.85 19.67 20.73
C ALA A 98 15.82 20.42 21.60
N ALA A 99 15.80 20.12 22.89
CA ALA A 99 15.30 21.03 23.91
C ALA A 99 16.42 21.22 24.93
N ALA A 100 17.31 22.17 24.63
CA ALA A 100 17.97 23.03 25.59
C ALA A 100 17.27 24.40 25.43
N ALA A 101 16.97 25.24 26.42
CA ALA A 101 17.24 25.28 27.84
C ALA A 101 16.25 26.28 28.48
N ASP A 102 16.05 26.20 29.79
CA ASP A 102 15.87 27.36 30.69
C ASP A 102 16.22 26.85 32.10
N GLY A 103 17.09 27.42 32.92
CA GLY A 103 17.52 28.81 32.96
C GLY A 103 17.14 29.45 34.30
N GLY A 104 17.59 28.90 35.43
CA GLY A 104 17.69 29.63 36.70
C GLY A 104 16.66 29.29 37.78
N ASP A 105 17.14 28.94 38.97
CA ASP A 105 17.15 29.93 40.05
C ASP A 105 18.22 29.61 41.10
N ARG A 106 18.86 30.67 41.58
CA ARG A 106 19.79 30.68 42.71
C ARG A 106 18.96 30.67 43.99
N ARG A 107 19.25 29.77 44.93
CA ARG A 107 19.62 30.11 46.32
C ARG A 107 20.05 28.89 47.11
#